data_AF-A0A2D5H939-F1
#
_entry.id   AF-A0A2D5H939-F1
#
_cell.length_a   1.000
_cell.length_b   1.000
_cell.length_c   1.000
_cell.angle_alpha   90.00
_cell.angle_beta   90.00
_cell.angle_gamma   90.00
#
_symmetry.space_group_name_H-M   'P 1'
#
loop_
_entity.id
_entity.type
_entity.pdbx_description
1 polymer ?
#
loop_
_entity_poly.entity_id
_entity_poly.type
_entity_poly.pdbx_seq_one_letter_code
_entity_poly.pdbx_strand_id
1 'polypeptide(L)' 'MRIVKLDTDLLHRTHSSGYPVYRIIEEEIPEIELITDENGNPTKGGIIGYALAYALMVGFIGYFFYFIP' A
#
# COMPACT_ATOMS: atom_id res chain seq x y z
N MET A 1 -0.96 6.23 6.49
CA MET A 1 0.43 6.77 6.43
C MET A 1 0.61 7.43 5.07
N ARG A 2 1.06 8.69 5.03
CA ARG A 2 1.17 9.49 3.80
C ARG A 2 2.60 9.37 3.26
N ILE A 3 2.78 8.65 2.15
CA ILE A 3 4.09 8.50 1.50
C ILE A 3 4.16 9.53 0.37
N VAL A 4 5.14 10.41 0.40
CA VAL A 4 5.39 11.40 -0.65
C VAL A 4 6.37 10.77 -1.63
N LYS A 5 5.90 10.41 -2.83
CA LYS A 5 6.73 9.85 -3.89
C LYS A 5 7.08 10.95 -4.90
N LEU A 6 8.32 10.94 -5.39
CA LEU A 6 8.79 11.83 -6.45
C LEU A 6 8.27 11.31 -7.79
N ASP A 7 7.32 12.02 -8.38
CA ASP A 7 6.75 11.72 -9.70
C ASP A 7 7.60 12.36 -10.82
N THR A 8 7.66 11.67 -11.97
CA THR A 8 8.47 12.05 -13.13
C THR A 8 7.91 13.33 -13.78
N ASP A 9 6.59 13.54 -13.75
CA ASP A 9 5.95 14.77 -14.22
C ASP A 9 6.37 15.98 -13.37
N LEU A 10 6.49 15.78 -12.05
CA LEU A 10 6.88 16.80 -11.08
C LEU A 10 8.36 17.19 -11.24
N LEU A 11 9.22 16.21 -11.55
CA LEU A 11 10.61 16.45 -11.93
C LEU A 11 10.70 17.25 -13.24
N HIS A 12 9.93 16.88 -14.26
CA HIS A 12 9.97 17.52 -15.57
C HIS A 12 9.51 18.99 -15.50
N ARG A 13 8.50 19.27 -14.67
CA ARG A 13 7.99 20.63 -14.40
C ARG A 13 8.93 21.47 -13.55
N THR A 14 9.63 20.86 -12.58
CA THR A 14 10.66 21.55 -11.81
C THR A 14 11.81 21.97 -12.74
N HIS A 15 12.22 21.07 -13.63
CA HIS A 15 13.25 21.36 -14.62
C HIS A 15 12.83 22.44 -15.63
N SER A 16 11.55 22.52 -16.00
CA SER A 16 11.07 23.54 -16.95
C SER A 16 10.77 24.90 -16.32
N SER A 17 10.35 24.94 -15.05
CA SER A 17 10.03 26.20 -14.37
C SER A 17 11.24 26.90 -13.75
N GLY A 18 12.33 26.17 -13.47
CA GLY A 18 13.54 26.70 -12.84
C GLY A 18 13.41 26.98 -11.34
N TYR A 19 12.26 26.69 -10.74
CA TYR A 19 11.99 26.82 -9.31
C TYR A 19 11.38 25.52 -8.77
N PRO A 20 11.53 25.21 -7.46
CA PRO A 20 10.92 24.02 -6.88
C PRO A 20 9.38 24.11 -6.94
N VAL A 21 8.78 23.29 -7.78
CA VAL A 21 7.31 23.19 -7.92
C VAL A 21 6.82 22.17 -6.90
N TYR A 22 6.28 22.64 -5.77
CA TYR A 22 5.64 21.78 -4.79
C TYR A 22 4.23 21.43 -5.24
N ARG A 23 4.00 20.15 -5.60
CA ARG A 23 2.67 19.61 -5.85
C ARG A 23 2.46 18.40 -4.97
N ILE A 24 1.40 18.44 -4.19
CA ILE A 24 0.91 17.27 -3.46
C ILE A 24 0.15 16.43 -4.48
N ILE A 25 0.69 15.27 -4.81
CA ILE A 25 -0.02 14.27 -5.59
C ILE A 25 -0.67 13.32 -4.58
N GLU A 26 -1.99 13.38 -4.51
CA GLU A 26 -2.79 12.44 -3.74
C GLU A 26 -3.01 11.21 -4.63
N GLU A 27 -2.10 10.24 -4.55
CA GLU A 27 -2.33 8.92 -5.14
C GLU A 27 -3.25 8.14 -4.20
N GLU A 28 -4.40 7.72 -4.73
CA GLU A 28 -5.28 6.78 -4.05
C GLU A 28 -4.53 5.46 -3.90
N ILE A 29 -4.38 4.99 -2.66
CA ILE A 29 -3.76 3.69 -2.40
C ILE A 29 -4.75 2.66 -2.94
N PRO A 30 -4.38 1.84 -3.94
CA PRO A 30 -5.27 0.80 -4.42
C PRO A 30 -5.62 -0.09 -3.24
N GLU A 31 -6.91 -0.24 -2.95
CA GLU A 31 -7.36 -1.17 -1.94
C GLU A 31 -6.87 -2.57 -2.30
N ILE A 32 -6.53 -3.37 -1.29
CA ILE A 32 -6.17 -4.77 -1.51
C ILE A 32 -7.47 -5.50 -1.85
N GLU A 33 -7.83 -5.50 -3.13
CA GLU A 33 -9.01 -6.21 -3.61
C GLU A 33 -8.76 -7.71 -3.60
N LEU A 34 -9.69 -8.44 -2.97
CA LEU A 34 -9.75 -9.89 -3.09
C LEU A 34 -10.28 -10.23 -4.48
N ILE A 35 -9.58 -11.12 -5.19
CA ILE A 35 -10.09 -11.64 -6.48
C ILE A 35 -11.44 -12.32 -6.22
N THR A 36 -12.49 -11.78 -6.83
CA THR A 36 -13.87 -12.27 -6.75
C THR A 36 -14.27 -13.06 -8.00
N ASP A 37 -15.21 -14.00 -7.84
CA ASP A 37 -15.85 -14.71 -8.95
C ASP A 37 -16.93 -13.86 -9.65
N GLU A 38 -17.57 -14.41 -10.68
CA GLU A 38 -18.66 -13.76 -11.44
C GLU A 38 -19.87 -13.37 -10.57
N ASN A 39 -20.00 -13.94 -9.38
CA ASN A 39 -21.07 -13.66 -8.42
C ASN A 39 -20.62 -12.68 -7.31
N GLY A 40 -19.39 -12.15 -7.40
CA GLY A 40 -18.82 -11.25 -6.40
C GLY A 40 -18.32 -11.95 -5.12
N ASN A 41 -18.27 -13.29 -5.10
CA ASN A 41 -17.75 -14.01 -3.94
C ASN A 41 -16.22 -14.06 -3.99
N PRO A 42 -15.52 -13.75 -2.89
CA PRO A 42 -14.08 -13.89 -2.83
C PRO A 42 -13.67 -15.34 -3.05
N THR A 43 -12.64 -15.54 -3.88
CA THR A 43 -12.12 -16.88 -4.14
C THR A 43 -11.64 -17.54 -2.84
N LYS A 44 -11.83 -18.86 -2.71
CA LYS A 44 -11.33 -19.61 -1.54
C LYS A 44 -9.83 -19.43 -1.33
N GLY A 45 -9.07 -19.37 -2.43
CA GLY A 45 -7.63 -19.09 -2.40
C GLY A 45 -7.33 -17.68 -1.87
N GLY A 46 -8.08 -16.67 -2.31
CA GLY A 46 -7.98 -15.30 -1.78
C GLY A 46 -8.28 -15.22 -0.29
N ILE A 47 -9.33 -15.90 0.18
CA ILE A 47 -9.69 -15.94 1.61
C ILE A 47 -8.58 -16.60 2.43
N ILE A 48 -8.03 -17.73 1.98
CA ILE A 48 -6.96 -18.44 2.70
C ILE A 48 -5.69 -17.59 2.72
N GLY A 49 -5.32 -16.99 1.59
CA GLY A 49 -4.16 -16.10 1.49
C GLY A 49 -4.29 -14.87 2.40
N TYR A 50 -5.48 -14.26 2.43
CA TYR A 50 -5.79 -13.15 3.31
C TYR A 50 -5.69 -13.55 4.78
N ALA A 51 -6.31 -14.66 5.18
CA ALA A 51 -6.24 -15.16 6.55
C ALA A 51 -4.79 -15.46 6.98
N LEU A 52 -3.98 -16.05 6.09
CA LEU A 52 -2.57 -16.33 6.35
C LEU A 52 -1.76 -15.05 6.52
N ALA A 53 -1.99 -14.04 5.68
CA ALA A 53 -1.31 -12.75 5.78
C ALA A 53 -1.55 -12.08 7.15
N TYR A 54 -2.81 -12.07 7.63
CA TYR A 54 -3.12 -11.55 8.97
C TYR A 54 -2.51 -12.39 10.09
N ALA A 55 -2.51 -13.71 9.97
CA ALA A 55 -1.88 -14.58 10.97
C ALA A 55 -0.37 -14.31 11.09
N LEU A 56 0.33 -14.16 9.95
CA LEU A 56 1.75 -13.81 9.93
C LEU A 56 2.00 -12.40 10.47
N MET A 57 1.16 -11.43 10.11
CA MET A 57 1.27 -10.06 10.62
C MET A 57 1.14 -10.03 12.15
N VAL A 58 0.12 -10.69 12.71
CA VAL A 58 -0.08 -10.75 14.17
C VAL A 58 1.08 -11.48 14.85
N GLY A 59 1.55 -12.59 14.29
CA GLY A 59 2.70 -13.32 14.82
C GLY A 59 3.98 -12.47 14.82
N PHE A 60 4.23 -11.75 13.73
CA PHE A 60 5.37 -10.84 13.61
C PHE A 60 5.28 -9.71 14.64
N ILE A 61 4.16 -9.01 14.73
CA ILE A 61 3.95 -7.93 15.71
C ILE A 61 4.08 -8.47 17.14
N GLY A 62 3.46 -9.62 17.43
CA GLY A 62 3.52 -10.27 18.75
C GLY A 62 4.94 -10.64 19.17
N TYR A 63 5.80 -11.03 18.22
CA TYR A 63 7.21 -11.28 18.49
C TYR A 63 7.92 -10.02 19.02
N PHE A 64 7.69 -8.84 18.42
CA PHE A 64 8.28 -7.60 18.93
C PHE A 64 7.82 -7.32 20.35
N PHE A 65 6.52 -7.42 20.64
CA PHE A 65 6.01 -7.15 21.99
C PHE A 65 6.52 -8.13 23.05
N TYR A 66 6.79 -9.38 22.69
CA TYR A 66 7.24 -10.39 23.65
C TYR A 66 8.77 -10.40 23.84
N PHE A 67 9.55 -10.12 22.79
CA PHE A 67 11.01 -10.31 22.80
C PHE A 67 11.82 -9.01 22.70
N ILE A 68 11.21 -7.89 22.33
CA ILE A 68 11.90 -6.59 22.18
C ILE A 68 11.24 -5.58 23.13
N PRO A 69 11.88 -5.26 24.27
CA PRO A 69 11.35 -4.33 25.27
C PRO A 69 11.38 -2.86 24.82
#